data_AF-S2KS78-F1
#
_entry.id   AF-S2KS78-F1
#
_cell.length_a   1.000
_cell.length_b   1.000
_cell.length_c   1.000
_cell.angle_alpha   90.00
_cell.angle_beta   90.00
_cell.angle_gamma   90.00
#
_symmetry.space_group_name_H-M   'P 1'
#
loop_
_entity.id
_entity.type
_entity.pdbx_description
1 polymer ?
#
loop_
_entity_poly.entity_id
_entity_poly.type
_entity_poly.pdbx_seq_one_letter_code
_entity_poly.pdbx_strand_id
1 'polypeptide(L)'
;MTLLCSLIEFLESSYQGKKYRYCKDRDLQENEYNKSKQCFVEFLTTRKPFSDKFTADEALEFYSSIRCGLLHEASTKNGWKIWAKSDSGEDIISQQAKTVYRDDFELAVKAYIKAYGNKLTQDKRLQEAFIRKFDALCE
;
A
#
# COMPACT_ATOMS: atom_id res chain seq x y z
N MET A 1 -11.79 -3.91 -2.62
CA MET A 1 -10.99 -2.84 -1.99
C MET A 1 -10.23 -3.30 -0.75
N THR A 2 -10.86 -3.92 0.27
CA THR A 2 -10.14 -4.34 1.49
C THR A 2 -8.90 -5.18 1.20
N LEU A 3 -9.01 -6.19 0.33
CA LEU A 3 -7.87 -7.02 -0.09
C LEU A 3 -6.76 -6.20 -0.78
N LEU A 4 -7.14 -5.24 -1.65
CA LEU A 4 -6.17 -4.36 -2.31
C LEU A 4 -5.42 -3.52 -1.27
N CYS A 5 -6.12 -2.96 -0.27
CA CYS A 5 -5.47 -2.21 0.80
C CYS A 5 -4.51 -3.08 1.62
N SER A 6 -4.85 -4.33 1.92
CA SER A 6 -3.93 -5.26 2.59
C SER A 6 -2.70 -5.57 1.74
N LEU A 7 -2.86 -5.69 0.41
CA LEU A 7 -1.74 -5.91 -0.50
C LEU A 7 -0.78 -4.72 -0.52
N ILE A 8 -1.26 -3.47 -0.47
CA ILE A 8 -0.40 -2.28 -0.43
C ILE A 8 0.65 -2.37 0.70
N GLU A 9 0.21 -2.71 1.91
CA GLU A 9 1.11 -2.83 3.08
C GLU A 9 2.11 -3.98 2.91
N PHE A 10 1.62 -5.10 2.40
CA PHE A 10 2.44 -6.27 2.13
C PHE A 10 3.51 -5.98 1.06
N LEU A 11 3.13 -5.32 -0.02
CA LEU A 11 4.00 -5.00 -1.14
C LEU A 11 5.12 -4.03 -0.72
N GLU A 12 4.81 -3.02 0.09
CA GLU A 12 5.84 -2.09 0.58
C GLU A 12 6.78 -2.77 1.57
N SER A 13 6.24 -3.51 2.54
CA SER A 13 7.09 -4.23 3.50
C SER A 13 7.94 -5.31 2.82
N SER A 14 7.47 -5.88 1.72
CA SER A 14 8.25 -6.79 0.86
C SER A 14 9.35 -6.08 0.11
N TYR A 15 9.04 -4.92 -0.51
CA TYR A 15 10.03 -4.10 -1.19
C TYR A 15 11.17 -3.69 -0.25
N GLN A 16 10.84 -3.31 0.99
CA GLN A 16 11.82 -2.89 1.99
C GLN A 16 12.49 -4.08 2.70
N GLY A 17 11.96 -5.29 2.56
CA GLY A 17 12.43 -6.47 3.30
C GLY A 17 12.23 -6.35 4.81
N LYS A 18 11.13 -5.71 5.22
CA LYS A 18 10.80 -5.46 6.62
C LYS A 18 9.80 -6.48 7.18
N LYS A 19 10.06 -6.96 8.40
CA LYS A 19 9.15 -7.83 9.16
C LYS A 19 8.34 -7.05 10.19
N TYR A 20 7.10 -7.46 10.39
CA TYR A 20 6.26 -6.84 11.41
C TYR A 20 6.69 -7.36 12.78
N ARG A 21 6.82 -6.45 13.75
CA ARG A 21 7.01 -6.81 15.15
C ARG A 21 6.07 -5.99 16.01
N TYR A 22 5.31 -6.68 16.85
CA TYR A 22 4.57 -6.01 17.91
C TYR A 22 5.52 -5.64 19.05
N CYS A 23 5.70 -4.35 19.31
CA CYS A 23 6.40 -3.85 20.49
C CYS A 23 5.71 -2.59 21.04
N LYS A 24 5.59 -2.52 22.37
CA LYS A 24 5.08 -1.34 23.10
C LYS A 24 6.22 -0.45 23.61
N ASP A 25 7.28 -1.06 24.14
CA ASP A 25 8.28 -0.37 24.96
C ASP A 25 9.75 -0.68 24.56
N ARG A 26 9.99 -1.25 23.38
CA ARG A 26 11.34 -1.57 22.88
C ARG A 26 11.58 -0.98 21.50
N ASP A 27 12.83 -0.59 21.26
CA ASP A 27 13.29 -0.13 19.96
C ASP A 27 13.15 -1.23 18.89
N LEU A 28 12.74 -0.80 17.69
CA LEU A 28 12.72 -1.65 16.51
C LEU A 28 14.14 -2.04 16.14
N GLN A 29 14.35 -3.32 15.80
CA GLN A 29 15.61 -3.74 15.20
C GLN A 29 15.66 -3.31 13.73
N GLU A 30 16.84 -3.46 13.12
CA GLU A 30 17.01 -3.26 11.69
C GLU A 30 16.02 -4.14 10.92
N ASN A 31 15.39 -3.58 9.90
CA ASN A 31 14.37 -4.24 9.08
C ASN A 31 13.09 -4.64 9.85
N GLU A 32 12.78 -4.01 10.98
CA GLU A 32 11.50 -4.19 11.67
C GLU A 32 10.58 -2.97 11.50
N TYR A 33 9.27 -3.21 11.54
CA TYR A 33 8.27 -2.16 11.66
C TYR A 33 7.12 -2.61 12.57
N ASN A 34 6.49 -1.66 13.26
CA ASN A 34 5.31 -1.92 14.11
C ASN A 34 4.10 -1.06 13.73
N LYS A 35 4.22 -0.19 12.72
CA LYS A 35 3.17 0.74 12.28
C LYS A 35 2.83 0.51 10.81
N SER A 36 1.77 -0.25 10.54
CA SER A 36 1.30 -0.51 9.16
C SER A 36 0.97 0.77 8.39
N LYS A 37 0.49 1.80 9.11
CA LYS A 37 0.25 3.14 8.57
C LYS A 37 1.45 3.71 7.81
N GLN A 38 2.66 3.53 8.33
CA GLN A 38 3.86 4.06 7.71
C GLN A 38 4.12 3.38 6.36
N CYS A 39 4.15 2.05 6.31
CA CYS A 39 4.34 1.31 5.07
C CYS A 39 3.24 1.64 4.03
N PHE A 40 1.99 1.78 4.48
CA PHE A 40 0.90 2.12 3.57
C PHE A 40 1.09 3.50 2.92
N VAL A 41 1.42 4.52 3.72
CA VAL A 41 1.65 5.88 3.23
C VAL A 41 2.91 5.96 2.37
N GLU A 42 4.00 5.31 2.78
CA GLU A 42 5.23 5.21 1.99
C GLU A 42 4.96 4.58 0.62
N PHE A 43 4.15 3.53 0.54
CA PHE A 43 3.79 2.93 -0.73
C PHE A 43 3.10 3.95 -1.65
N LEU A 44 2.01 4.55 -1.18
CA LEU A 44 1.18 5.44 -1.99
C LEU A 44 1.96 6.68 -2.45
N THR A 45 2.92 7.15 -1.66
CA THR A 45 3.67 8.37 -1.94
C THR A 45 4.97 8.14 -2.72
N THR A 46 5.49 6.91 -2.77
CA THR A 46 6.81 6.64 -3.38
C THR A 46 6.78 5.63 -4.53
N ARG A 47 5.72 4.83 -4.66
CA ARG A 47 5.63 3.77 -5.67
C ARG A 47 4.73 4.20 -6.83
N LYS A 48 5.27 4.17 -8.04
CA LYS A 48 4.47 4.36 -9.25
C LYS A 48 3.51 3.19 -9.48
N PRO A 49 2.30 3.44 -10.00
CA PRO A 49 1.78 4.75 -10.42
C PRO A 49 1.15 5.59 -9.30
N PHE A 50 1.11 5.10 -8.06
CA PHE A 50 0.42 5.77 -6.94
C PHE A 50 1.06 7.09 -6.54
N SER A 51 2.39 7.19 -6.54
CA SER A 51 3.11 8.42 -6.20
C SER A 51 2.73 9.61 -7.09
N ASP A 52 2.20 9.34 -8.28
CA ASP A 52 1.76 10.38 -9.22
C ASP A 52 0.33 10.87 -8.90
N LYS A 53 -0.38 10.20 -7.98
CA LYS A 53 -1.79 10.44 -7.62
C LYS A 53 -1.99 10.77 -6.13
N PHE A 54 -0.97 10.65 -5.28
CA PHE A 54 -1.06 10.85 -3.84
C PHE A 54 0.04 11.75 -3.30
N THR A 55 -0.37 12.80 -2.60
CA THR A 55 0.46 13.49 -1.60
C THR A 55 0.45 12.73 -0.27
N ALA A 56 1.34 13.12 0.66
CA ALA A 56 1.41 12.51 1.99
C ALA A 56 0.10 12.67 2.79
N ASP A 57 -0.53 13.84 2.73
CA ASP A 57 -1.78 14.12 3.44
C ASP A 57 -2.95 13.32 2.84
N GLU A 58 -3.01 13.20 1.51
CA GLU A 58 -4.03 12.40 0.83
C GLU A 58 -3.86 10.90 1.11
N ALA A 59 -2.62 10.40 1.17
CA ALA A 59 -2.34 9.02 1.55
C ALA A 59 -2.74 8.76 3.02
N LEU A 60 -2.55 9.75 3.89
CA LEU A 60 -2.95 9.71 5.30
C LEU A 60 -4.48 9.66 5.47
N GLU A 61 -5.19 10.49 4.71
CA GLU A 61 -6.65 10.49 4.68
C GLU A 61 -7.17 9.17 4.11
N PHE A 62 -6.60 8.68 3.01
CA PHE A 62 -6.97 7.39 2.41
C PHE A 62 -6.79 6.24 3.40
N TYR A 63 -5.66 6.21 4.13
CA TYR A 63 -5.41 5.18 5.14
C TYR A 63 -6.50 5.20 6.23
N SER A 64 -6.82 6.38 6.77
CA SER A 64 -7.78 6.49 7.87
C SER A 64 -9.24 6.30 7.42
N SER A 65 -9.61 6.83 6.25
CA SER A 65 -10.99 6.90 5.78
C SER A 65 -11.42 5.71 4.93
N ILE A 66 -10.50 5.13 4.16
CA ILE A 66 -10.78 3.98 3.30
C ILE A 66 -10.22 2.70 3.90
N ARG A 67 -8.90 2.59 4.11
CA ARG A 67 -8.30 1.33 4.59
C ARG A 67 -8.85 0.94 5.97
N CYS A 68 -8.74 1.83 6.96
CA CYS A 68 -9.20 1.53 8.31
C CYS A 68 -10.73 1.42 8.40
N GLY A 69 -11.47 2.26 7.67
CA GLY A 69 -12.93 2.15 7.57
C GLY A 69 -13.35 0.78 7.06
N LEU A 70 -12.82 0.36 5.91
CA LEU A 70 -13.18 -0.91 5.30
C LEU A 70 -12.83 -2.11 6.17
N LEU A 71 -11.70 -2.05 6.90
CA LEU A 71 -11.26 -3.15 7.74
C LEU A 71 -12.05 -3.25 9.06
N HIS A 72 -12.33 -2.12 9.71
CA HIS A 72 -12.93 -2.12 11.06
C HIS A 72 -14.46 -2.00 11.04
N GLU A 73 -15.03 -1.40 10.00
CA GLU A 73 -16.45 -1.01 9.96
C GLU A 73 -17.15 -1.46 8.68
N ALA A 74 -16.47 -2.22 7.82
CA ALA A 74 -16.98 -2.67 6.52
C ALA A 74 -17.56 -1.53 5.64
N SER A 75 -17.09 -0.30 5.85
CA SER A 75 -17.58 0.91 5.18
C SER A 75 -16.47 1.96 5.03
N THR A 76 -16.64 2.92 4.14
CA THR A 76 -15.75 4.09 4.05
C THR A 76 -16.19 5.19 5.01
N LYS A 77 -15.28 6.09 5.38
CA LYS A 77 -15.54 7.22 6.30
C LYS A 77 -15.42 8.57 5.59
N ASN A 78 -15.80 9.64 6.28
CA ASN A 78 -15.55 11.03 5.87
C ASN A 78 -16.08 11.40 4.48
N GLY A 79 -17.18 10.76 4.07
CA GLY A 79 -17.81 10.98 2.77
C GLY A 79 -17.13 10.28 1.61
N TRP A 80 -16.10 9.46 1.85
CA TRP A 80 -15.49 8.66 0.81
C TRP A 80 -16.46 7.61 0.27
N LYS A 81 -16.40 7.35 -1.03
CA LYS A 81 -17.15 6.29 -1.71
C LYS A 81 -16.24 5.47 -2.61
N ILE A 82 -16.66 4.24 -2.86
CA ILE A 82 -16.00 3.35 -3.83
C ILE A 82 -16.86 3.35 -5.09
N TRP A 83 -16.26 3.72 -6.22
CA TRP A 83 -16.87 3.61 -7.53
C TRP A 83 -16.15 2.55 -8.36
N ALA A 84 -16.81 2.04 -9.41
CA ALA A 84 -16.22 0.97 -10.21
C ALA A 84 -14.98 1.46 -10.97
N LYS A 85 -15.18 2.44 -11.85
CA LYS A 85 -14.16 2.93 -12.77
C LYS A 85 -14.32 4.42 -13.02
N SER A 86 -13.23 5.13 -13.19
CA SER A 86 -13.19 6.51 -13.65
C SER A 86 -13.53 6.60 -15.15
N ASP A 87 -13.93 7.79 -15.60
CA ASP A 87 -14.23 8.02 -17.02
C ASP A 87 -12.95 7.94 -17.88
N SER A 88 -11.80 8.32 -17.30
CA SER A 88 -10.49 8.21 -17.94
C SER A 88 -9.95 6.77 -17.96
N GLY A 89 -10.33 5.96 -16.98
CA GLY A 89 -9.74 4.63 -16.74
C GLY A 89 -8.31 4.67 -16.18
N GLU A 90 -7.85 5.83 -15.74
CA GLU A 90 -6.49 6.04 -15.20
C GLU A 90 -6.50 6.75 -13.83
N ASP A 91 -7.64 7.29 -13.42
CA ASP A 91 -7.75 7.98 -12.14
C ASP A 91 -8.04 6.99 -11.02
N ILE A 92 -7.05 6.82 -10.15
CA ILE A 92 -7.14 5.92 -8.98
C ILE A 92 -8.07 6.51 -7.92
N ILE A 93 -8.05 7.83 -7.76
CA ILE A 93 -8.85 8.59 -6.80
C ILE A 93 -9.31 9.93 -7.39
N SER A 94 -10.40 10.46 -6.85
CA SER A 94 -10.77 11.87 -6.96
C SER A 94 -10.95 12.42 -5.55
N GLN A 95 -10.11 13.39 -5.16
CA GLN A 95 -10.20 14.04 -3.86
C GLN A 95 -11.43 14.94 -3.76
N GLN A 96 -11.71 15.67 -4.84
CA GLN A 96 -12.84 16.58 -4.93
C GLN A 96 -14.17 15.83 -4.78
N ALA A 97 -14.30 14.67 -5.45
CA ALA A 97 -15.48 13.82 -5.35
C ALA A 97 -15.42 12.80 -4.20
N LYS A 98 -14.31 12.78 -3.42
CA LYS A 98 -14.00 11.77 -2.40
C LYS A 98 -14.29 10.35 -2.87
N THR A 99 -13.74 9.97 -4.01
CA THR A 99 -14.03 8.70 -4.67
C THR A 99 -12.74 7.92 -4.88
N VAL A 100 -12.73 6.64 -4.54
CA VAL A 100 -11.73 5.69 -5.03
C VAL A 100 -12.35 4.86 -6.15
N TYR A 101 -11.63 4.74 -7.26
CA TYR A 101 -12.07 3.96 -8.41
C TYR A 101 -11.43 2.58 -8.33
N ARG A 102 -12.22 1.58 -7.95
CA ARG A 102 -11.74 0.24 -7.59
C ARG A 102 -10.99 -0.44 -8.72
N ASP A 103 -11.54 -0.40 -9.92
CA ASP A 103 -11.01 -1.15 -11.06
C ASP A 103 -9.69 -0.51 -11.53
N ASP A 104 -9.61 0.83 -11.53
CA ASP A 104 -8.39 1.56 -11.86
C ASP A 104 -7.32 1.41 -10.77
N PHE A 105 -7.72 1.39 -9.49
CA PHE A 105 -6.84 1.06 -8.37
C PHE A 105 -6.26 -0.36 -8.52
N GLU A 106 -7.09 -1.34 -8.88
CA GLU A 106 -6.64 -2.71 -9.11
C GLU A 106 -5.65 -2.80 -10.29
N LEU A 107 -5.94 -2.10 -11.39
CA LEU A 107 -5.03 -2.01 -12.54
C LEU A 107 -3.70 -1.38 -12.15
N ALA A 108 -3.72 -0.34 -11.33
CA ALA A 108 -2.52 0.29 -10.79
C ALA A 108 -1.70 -0.66 -9.89
N VAL A 109 -2.35 -1.45 -9.03
CA VAL A 109 -1.68 -2.48 -8.23
C VAL A 109 -1.04 -3.54 -9.14
N LYS A 110 -1.75 -4.03 -10.16
CA LYS A 110 -1.22 -5.01 -11.12
C LYS A 110 -0.02 -4.45 -11.89
N ALA A 111 -0.07 -3.19 -12.31
CA ALA A 111 1.03 -2.50 -12.98
C ALA A 111 2.26 -2.42 -12.07
N TYR A 112 2.07 -2.04 -10.80
CA TYR A 112 3.14 -2.05 -9.80
C TYR A 112 3.74 -3.44 -9.63
N ILE A 113 2.93 -4.49 -9.43
CA ILE A 113 3.41 -5.87 -9.21
C ILE A 113 4.25 -6.34 -10.40
N LYS A 114 3.81 -6.06 -11.64
CA LYS A 114 4.58 -6.40 -12.85
C LYS A 114 5.94 -5.68 -12.88
N ALA A 115 5.95 -4.38 -12.60
CA ALA A 115 7.18 -3.60 -12.58
C ALA A 115 8.14 -4.05 -11.46
N TYR A 116 7.60 -4.30 -10.28
CA TYR A 116 8.33 -4.84 -9.13
C TYR A 116 8.95 -6.20 -9.46
N GLY A 117 8.18 -7.13 -10.03
CA GLY A 117 8.66 -8.46 -10.43
C GLY A 117 9.81 -8.37 -11.43
N ASN A 118 9.68 -7.52 -12.46
CA ASN A 118 10.77 -7.29 -13.42
C ASN A 118 12.03 -6.77 -12.73
N LYS A 119 11.90 -5.74 -11.87
CA LYS A 119 13.02 -5.15 -11.14
C LYS A 119 13.70 -6.16 -10.20
N LEU A 120 12.91 -7.00 -9.53
CA LEU A 120 13.38 -8.03 -8.62
C LEU A 120 14.35 -9.00 -9.31
N THR A 121 14.17 -9.31 -10.60
CA THR A 121 15.08 -10.21 -11.33
C THR A 121 16.46 -9.60 -11.60
N GLN A 122 16.62 -8.29 -11.45
CA GLN A 122 17.81 -7.54 -11.86
C GLN A 122 18.54 -6.86 -10.69
N ASP A 123 17.85 -6.63 -9.57
CA ASP A 123 18.36 -5.86 -8.43
C ASP A 123 18.68 -6.76 -7.24
N LYS A 124 19.97 -6.99 -6.98
CA LYS A 124 20.45 -7.84 -5.88
C LYS A 124 19.97 -7.36 -4.50
N ARG A 125 19.91 -6.04 -4.26
CA ARG A 125 19.44 -5.50 -2.97
C ARG A 125 17.96 -5.78 -2.77
N LEU A 126 17.19 -5.68 -3.86
CA LEU A 126 15.77 -6.01 -3.84
C LEU A 126 15.53 -7.50 -3.63
N GLN A 127 16.38 -8.36 -4.19
CA GLN A 127 16.34 -9.81 -3.95
C GLN A 127 16.63 -10.14 -2.48
N GLU A 128 17.66 -9.55 -1.89
CA GLU A 128 17.99 -9.71 -0.47
C GLU A 128 16.82 -9.24 0.42
N ALA A 129 16.19 -8.11 0.07
CA ALA A 129 15.00 -7.62 0.77
C ALA A 129 13.82 -8.60 0.67
N PHE A 130 13.54 -9.11 -0.53
CA PHE A 130 12.50 -10.10 -0.76
C PHE A 130 12.73 -11.38 0.04
N ILE A 131 13.95 -11.93 0.01
CA ILE A 131 14.33 -13.13 0.76
C ILE A 131 14.11 -12.90 2.26
N ARG A 132 14.64 -11.81 2.83
CA ARG A 132 14.41 -11.48 4.26
C ARG A 132 12.93 -11.43 4.61
N LYS A 133 12.10 -10.84 3.76
CA LYS A 133 10.65 -10.76 4.00
C LYS A 133 10.03 -12.15 4.02
N PHE A 134 10.33 -12.98 3.03
CA PHE A 134 9.72 -14.29 2.88
C PHE A 134 10.21 -15.29 3.92
N ASP A 135 11.49 -15.25 4.28
CA ASP A 135 12.03 -16.03 5.40
C ASP A 135 11.27 -15.72 6.69
N ALA A 136 11.04 -14.44 6.99
CA ALA A 136 10.28 -14.01 8.17
C ALA A 136 8.78 -14.36 8.14
N LEU A 137 8.22 -14.77 6.99
CA LEU A 137 6.83 -15.29 6.90
C LEU A 137 6.75 -16.80 7.13
N CYS A 138 7.87 -17.49 6.99
CA CYS A 138 8.00 -18.94 7.15
C CYS A 138 8.46 -19.33 8.56
N GLU A 139 8.76 -18.36 9.42
CA GLU A 139 8.97 -18.51 10.86
C GLU A 139 7.64 -18.60 11.62
#